data_AF-A0A846NAQ3-F1
#
_entry.id   AF-A0A846NAQ3-F1
#
_cell.length_a   1.000
_cell.length_b   1.000
_cell.length_c   1.000
_cell.angle_alpha   90.00
_cell.angle_beta   90.00
_cell.angle_gamma   90.00
#
_symmetry.space_group_name_H-M   'P 1'
#
loop_
_entity.id
_entity.type
_entity.pdbx_description
1 polymer ?
#
loop_
_entity_poly.entity_id
_entity_poly.type
_entity_poly.pdbx_seq_one_letter_code
_entity_poly.pdbx_strand_id
1 'polypeptide(L)' 'PSQGFGLQRIYTAPDDEDPFDLVYMVEDGDTVVIPRGYHPVVAAPGYELYYLWILAGEERRYGAWSDDPRHSWIKS' A
#
# COMPACT_ATOMS: atom_id res chain seq x y z
N PRO A 1 -15.71 13.38 2.32
CA PRO A 1 -15.43 14.75 2.85
C PRO A 1 -13.94 14.88 3.18
N SER A 2 -13.34 16.08 3.09
CA SER A 2 -11.87 16.27 3.20
C SER A 2 -11.31 16.08 4.61
N GLN A 3 -12.16 16.09 5.64
CA GLN A 3 -11.75 15.79 7.03
C GLN A 3 -11.65 14.29 7.35
N GLY A 4 -11.82 13.43 6.36
CA GLY A 4 -11.66 11.99 6.51
C GLY A 4 -10.20 11.58 6.57
N PHE A 5 -9.96 10.32 6.94
CA PHE A 5 -8.62 9.72 6.92
C PHE A 5 -8.68 8.26 6.49
N GLY A 6 -7.51 7.73 6.12
CA GLY A 6 -7.27 6.31 5.91
C GLY A 6 -5.98 5.88 6.57
N LEU A 7 -5.69 4.58 6.49
CA LEU A 7 -4.42 4.01 6.89
C LEU A 7 -3.75 3.35 5.68
N GLN A 8 -2.47 3.66 5.48
CA GLN A 8 -1.62 2.94 4.54
C GLN A 8 -0.52 2.25 5.33
N ARG A 9 -0.48 0.92 5.26
CA ARG A 9 0.60 0.13 5.86
C ARG A 9 1.58 -0.25 4.77
N ILE A 10 2.88 -0.05 4.98
CA ILE A 10 3.93 -0.48 4.06
C ILE A 10 4.87 -1.40 4.83
N TYR A 11 5.01 -2.63 4.37
CA TYR A 11 5.80 -3.64 5.07
C TYR A 11 6.46 -4.64 4.11
N THR A 12 7.59 -5.20 4.53
CA THR A 12 8.34 -6.18 3.74
C THR A 12 7.97 -7.62 4.08
N ALA A 13 8.42 -8.55 3.24
CA ALA A 13 8.35 -9.97 3.56
C ALA A 13 9.27 -10.30 4.76
N PRO A 14 9.00 -11.39 5.52
CA PRO A 14 9.82 -11.78 6.66
C PRO A 14 11.30 -12.07 6.34
N ASP A 15 11.60 -12.40 5.09
CA ASP A 15 12.91 -12.74 4.56
C ASP A 15 13.59 -11.59 3.78
N ASP A 16 13.03 -10.37 3.84
CA ASP A 16 13.67 -9.17 3.30
C ASP A 16 14.99 -8.87 4.03
N GLU A 17 16.03 -8.46 3.30
CA GLU A 17 17.36 -8.19 3.86
C GLU A 17 17.38 -7.01 4.83
N ASP A 18 16.46 -6.05 4.67
CA ASP A 18 16.31 -4.86 5.51
C ASP A 18 14.83 -4.71 5.90
N PRO A 19 14.33 -5.47 6.88
CA PRO A 19 12.90 -5.54 7.12
C PRO A 19 12.35 -4.25 7.73
N PHE A 20 11.17 -3.83 7.26
CA PHE A 20 10.43 -2.72 7.87
C PHE A 20 8.91 -2.94 7.84
N ASP A 21 8.22 -2.24 8.74
CA ASP A 21 6.76 -2.22 8.85
C ASP A 21 6.32 -0.86 9.39
N LEU A 22 5.69 -0.06 8.54
CA LEU A 22 5.28 1.32 8.84
C LEU A 22 3.79 1.48 8.55
N VAL A 23 3.11 2.23 9.42
CA VAL A 23 1.71 2.61 9.24
C VAL A 23 1.63 4.13 9.20
N TYR A 24 1.05 4.64 8.12
CA TYR A 24 0.76 6.06 7.93
C TYR A 24 -0.74 6.29 8.07
N MET A 25 -1.11 7.28 8.87
CA MET A 25 -2.44 7.89 8.77
C MET A 25 -2.37 8.90 7.62
N VAL A 26 -3.27 8.77 6.65
CA VAL A 26 -3.31 9.60 5.45
C VAL A 26 -4.61 10.40 5.40
N GLU A 27 -4.51 11.67 5.06
CA GLU A 27 -5.61 12.63 4.92
C GLU A 27 -5.72 13.12 3.45
N ASP A 28 -6.68 14.00 3.19
CA ASP A 28 -6.89 14.57 1.85
C ASP A 28 -5.66 15.36 1.37
N GLY A 29 -5.13 14.97 0.19
CA GLY A 29 -3.96 15.59 -0.42
C GLY A 29 -2.61 14.99 0.00
N ASP A 30 -2.58 14.02 0.91
CA ASP A 30 -1.34 13.35 1.29
C ASP A 30 -0.72 12.51 0.16
N THR A 31 0.60 12.34 0.23
CA THR A 31 1.36 11.46 -0.67
C THR A 31 2.32 10.61 0.13
N VAL A 32 2.33 9.31 -0.13
CA VAL A 32 3.21 8.34 0.53
C VAL A 32 4.15 7.71 -0.50
N VAL A 33 5.45 7.70 -0.18
CA VAL A 33 6.47 7.02 -0.99
C VAL A 33 6.55 5.56 -0.55
N ILE A 34 6.49 4.65 -1.53
CA ILE A 34 6.57 3.20 -1.31
C ILE A 34 7.92 2.71 -1.82
N PRO A 35 8.92 2.46 -0.95
CA PRO A 35 10.25 2.07 -1.40
C PRO A 35 10.29 0.61 -1.89
N ARG A 36 9.59 -0.29 -1.21
CA ARG A 36 9.40 -1.71 -1.56
C ARG A 36 8.32 -2.34 -0.68
N GLY A 37 8.00 -3.60 -0.94
CA GLY A 37 7.13 -4.40 -0.10
C GLY A 37 5.65 -4.25 -0.39
N TYR A 38 4.84 -4.82 0.49
CA TYR A 38 3.38 -4.84 0.45
C TYR A 38 2.82 -3.52 0.98
N HIS A 39 1.77 -3.00 0.36
CA HIS A 39 1.25 -1.66 0.63
C HIS A 39 -0.29 -1.56 0.60
N PRO A 40 -1.02 -2.30 1.45
CA PRO A 40 -2.47 -2.20 1.54
C PRO A 40 -2.95 -0.85 2.09
N VAL A 41 -4.15 -0.45 1.67
CA VAL A 41 -4.83 0.79 2.10
C VAL A 41 -6.19 0.42 2.69
N VAL A 42 -6.56 1.07 3.79
CA VAL A 42 -7.87 0.90 4.45
C VAL A 42 -8.50 2.28 4.70
N ALA A 43 -9.77 2.44 4.32
CA ALA A 43 -10.54 3.64 4.62
C ALA A 43 -11.07 3.63 6.06
N ALA A 44 -11.10 4.79 6.73
CA ALA A 44 -11.78 4.90 8.02
C ALA A 44 -13.30 4.71 7.86
N PRO A 45 -13.99 4.13 8.85
CA PRO A 45 -15.45 3.96 8.80
C PRO A 45 -16.18 5.27 8.56
N GLY A 46 -17.15 5.27 7.63
CA GLY A 46 -17.93 6.45 7.27
C GLY A 46 -17.27 7.39 6.26
N TYR A 47 -16.06 7.08 5.81
CA TYR A 47 -15.35 7.82 4.76
C TYR A 47 -15.09 6.93 3.54
N GLU A 48 -15.17 7.55 2.36
CA GLU A 48 -14.68 6.95 1.13
C GLU A 48 -13.25 7.42 0.90
N LEU A 49 -12.41 6.50 0.42
CA LEU A 49 -11.01 6.77 0.11
C LEU A 49 -10.79 6.54 -1.39
N TYR A 50 -10.27 7.55 -2.06
CA TYR A 50 -9.75 7.47 -3.42
C TYR A 50 -8.25 7.72 -3.39
N TYR A 51 -7.47 6.90 -4.10
CA TYR A 51 -6.04 7.12 -4.27
C TYR A 51 -5.61 6.84 -5.71
N LEU A 52 -4.62 7.62 -6.16
CA LEU A 52 -3.92 7.41 -7.41
C LEU A 52 -2.54 6.84 -7.08
N TRP A 53 -2.19 5.70 -7.68
CA TRP A 53 -0.83 5.17 -7.62
C TRP A 53 -0.11 5.42 -8.93
N ILE A 54 1.19 5.73 -8.83
CA ILE A 54 2.09 5.95 -9.96
C ILE A 54 3.31 5.07 -9.74
N LEU A 55 3.73 4.33 -10.77
CA LEU A 55 4.95 3.53 -10.76
C LEU A 55 5.80 3.93 -11.97
N ALA A 56 7.10 4.10 -11.73
CA ALA A 56 8.09 4.32 -12.76
C ALA A 56 9.31 3.42 -12.49
N GLY A 57 9.94 2.94 -13.56
CA GLY A 57 11.11 2.08 -13.52
C GLY A 57 11.76 2.02 -14.90
N GLU A 58 12.91 1.35 -15.01
CA GLU A 58 13.65 1.23 -16.27
C GLU A 58 12.84 0.53 -17.38
N GLU A 59 12.01 -0.44 -16.99
CA GLU A 59 11.14 -1.18 -17.90
C GLU A 59 9.66 -1.02 -17.53
N ARG A 60 8.81 -0.95 -18.56
CA ARG A 60 7.36 -1.02 -18.40
C ARG A 60 6.89 -2.48 -18.38
N ARG A 61 6.99 -3.13 -17.22
CA ARG A 61 6.52 -4.51 -17.03
C ARG A 61 5.24 -4.58 -16.20
N TYR A 62 4.13 -4.89 -16.85
CA TYR A 62 2.87 -5.19 -16.17
C TYR A 62 2.90 -6.61 -15.58
N GLY A 63 2.30 -6.81 -14.40
CA GLY A 63 2.23 -8.14 -13.77
C GLY A 63 3.41 -8.51 -12.86
N ALA A 64 4.35 -7.59 -12.61
CA ALA A 64 5.53 -7.85 -11.78
C ALA A 64 5.28 -7.71 -10.27
N TRP A 65 4.05 -7.95 -9.80
CA TRP A 65 3.72 -7.95 -8.37
C TRP A 65 3.67 -9.38 -7.82
N SER A 66 3.80 -9.51 -6.51
CA SER A 66 3.61 -10.76 -5.79
C SER A 66 2.68 -10.52 -4.61
N ASP A 67 1.76 -11.46 -4.37
CA ASP A 67 0.87 -11.40 -3.23
C ASP A 67 1.58 -11.85 -1.95
N ASP A 68 1.16 -11.33 -0.79
CA ASP A 68 1.57 -11.91 0.48
C ASP A 68 0.94 -13.30 0.61
N PRO A 69 1.73 -14.38 0.77
CA PRO A 69 1.21 -15.74 0.89
C PRO A 69 0.15 -15.89 2.01
N ARG A 70 0.25 -15.11 3.10
CA ARG A 70 -0.70 -15.10 4.22
C ARG A 70 -2.09 -14.59 3.84
N HIS A 71 -2.18 -13.84 2.74
CA HIS A 71 -3.41 -13.21 2.25
C HIS A 71 -3.88 -13.77 0.90
N SER A 72 -3.20 -14.79 0.38
CA SER A 72 -3.51 -15.41 -0.92
C SER A 72 -4.95 -15.95 -1.01
N TRP A 73 -5.53 -16.36 0.11
CA TRP A 73 -6.91 -16.86 0.21
C TRP A 73 -7.99 -15.85 -0.18
N ILE A 74 -7.69 -14.54 -0.20
CA ILE A 74 -8.66 -13.49 -0.56
C ILE A 74 -9.08 -13.59 -2.03
N LYS A 75 -8.24 -14.16 -2.90
CA LYS A 75 -8.50 -14.29 -4.33
C LYS A 75 -9.21 -15.59 -4.72
N SER A 76 -9.55 -16.44 -3.74
CA SER A 76 -10.14 -17.76 -3.93
C SER A 76 -11.66 -17.74 -4.00
#